data_AF-A0A1J3CYZ6-F1
#
_entry.id   AF-A0A1J3CYZ6-F1
#
_cell.length_a   1.000
_cell.length_b   1.000
_cell.length_c   1.000
_cell.angle_alpha   90.00
_cell.angle_beta   90.00
_cell.angle_gamma   90.00
#
_symmetry.space_group_name_H-M   'P 1'
#
loop_
_entity.id
_entity.type
_entity.pdbx_description
1 polymer ?
#
loop_
_entity_poly.entity_id
_entity_poly.type
_entity_poly.pdbx_seq_one_letter_code
_entity_poly.pdbx_strand_id
1 'polypeptide(L)'
;EAARFQKLMKYINVDLLPRHFPIFRLFQTRKVATSAPKQEFKPKLPPHGTFFHENLLGQVLDTYPDRKTLRTVHSKIILEDLRCDSSLGVKLMRAYAALKDVASARKVFEEIPERNVIIINVMIRSYVNNGFYREGIQVFATMCCCNVRPDHYTFPCVLKACSCSGNIVIGKKIHGSATRV
;
A
#
# COMPACT_ATOMS: atom_id res chain seq x y z
N GLU A 1 2.71 23.21 -8.18
CA GLU A 1 2.78 21.72 -8.17
C GLU A 1 1.41 21.02 -8.20
N ALA A 2 0.42 21.39 -7.38
CA ALA A 2 -0.89 20.73 -7.31
C ALA A 2 -1.67 20.66 -8.65
N ALA A 3 -1.63 21.71 -9.48
CA ALA A 3 -2.26 21.72 -10.80
C ALA A 3 -1.66 20.69 -11.79
N ARG A 4 -0.38 20.35 -11.64
CA ARG A 4 0.31 19.35 -12.48
C ARG A 4 -0.15 17.93 -12.13
N PHE A 5 -0.36 17.70 -10.84
CA PHE A 5 -0.88 16.44 -10.32
C PHE A 5 -2.33 16.20 -10.75
N GLN A 6 -3.19 17.23 -10.69
CA GLN A 6 -4.53 17.20 -11.30
C GLN A 6 -4.51 16.93 -12.81
N LYS A 7 -3.46 17.39 -13.52
CA LYS A 7 -3.30 17.12 -14.95
C LYS A 7 -2.93 15.65 -15.21
N LEU A 8 -2.01 15.07 -14.44
CA LEU A 8 -1.67 13.63 -14.49
C LEU A 8 -2.90 12.76 -14.23
N MET A 9 -3.72 13.17 -13.26
CA MET A 9 -4.98 12.55 -12.87
C MET A 9 -6.05 12.50 -13.97
N LYS A 10 -6.14 13.54 -14.82
CA LYS A 10 -7.03 13.55 -15.98
C LYS A 10 -6.61 12.59 -17.10
N TYR A 11 -5.35 12.15 -17.10
CA TYR A 11 -4.79 11.32 -18.18
C TYR A 11 -4.79 9.83 -17.90
N ILE A 12 -4.83 9.43 -16.63
CA ILE A 12 -5.01 8.04 -16.23
C ILE A 12 -6.52 7.84 -16.28
N ASN A 13 -7.03 7.36 -17.42
CA ASN A 13 -8.45 7.25 -17.69
C ASN A 13 -9.11 6.37 -16.60
N VAL A 14 -9.73 7.04 -15.62
CA VAL A 14 -10.26 6.43 -14.39
C VAL A 14 -11.40 5.45 -14.72
N ASP A 15 -12.04 5.63 -15.89
CA ASP A 15 -13.13 4.82 -16.42
C ASP A 15 -12.71 3.41 -16.89
N LEU A 16 -11.40 3.17 -17.03
CA LEU A 16 -10.82 1.84 -17.27
C LEU A 16 -10.42 1.12 -15.96
N LEU A 17 -10.62 1.75 -14.80
CA LEU A 17 -10.44 1.07 -13.52
C LEU A 17 -11.62 0.10 -13.33
N PRO A 18 -11.38 -1.20 -13.07
CA PRO A 18 -12.46 -2.12 -12.76
C PRO A 18 -13.24 -1.55 -11.58
N ARG A 19 -14.55 -1.34 -11.75
CA ARG A 19 -15.47 -0.89 -10.69
C ARG A 19 -15.51 -1.85 -9.48
N HIS A 20 -14.87 -3.02 -9.62
CA HIS A 20 -14.67 -4.04 -8.60
C HIS A 20 -13.31 -3.98 -7.88
N PHE A 21 -12.52 -2.90 -8.00
CA PHE A 21 -11.31 -2.73 -7.19
C PHE A 21 -11.64 -1.92 -5.93
N PRO A 22 -11.93 -2.56 -4.77
CA PRO A 22 -12.35 -1.86 -3.54
C PRO A 22 -11.25 -1.02 -2.88
N ILE A 23 -10.14 -0.74 -3.56
CA ILE A 23 -9.08 0.13 -3.04
C ILE A 23 -9.57 1.58 -2.90
N PHE A 24 -10.50 2.04 -3.75
CA PHE A 24 -11.02 3.41 -3.66
C PHE A 24 -11.72 3.71 -2.31
N ARG A 25 -12.47 2.75 -1.75
CA ARG A 25 -13.08 2.90 -0.40
C ARG A 25 -12.05 2.96 0.71
N LEU A 26 -10.91 2.31 0.55
CA LEU A 26 -9.83 2.24 1.56
C LEU A 26 -9.06 3.56 1.72
N PHE A 27 -9.20 4.47 0.76
CA PHE A 27 -8.62 5.81 0.82
C PHE A 27 -9.64 6.88 1.26
N GLN A 28 -10.93 6.53 1.40
CA GLN A 28 -12.02 7.45 1.78
C GLN A 28 -12.32 7.52 3.27
N THR A 29 -11.66 6.72 4.13
CA THR A 29 -11.90 6.68 5.58
C THR A 29 -11.53 7.96 6.35
N ARG A 30 -11.36 9.10 5.68
CA ARG A 30 -11.39 10.42 6.36
C ARG A 30 -11.80 11.58 5.45
N LYS A 31 -13.11 11.75 5.26
CA LYS A 31 -13.75 13.08 5.08
C LYS A 31 -15.11 13.10 5.77
N VAL A 32 -15.16 12.94 7.09
CA VAL A 32 -16.34 13.37 7.89
C VAL A 32 -15.85 14.14 9.13
N ALA A 33 -16.26 15.40 9.16
CA ALA A 33 -16.44 16.31 10.30
C ALA A 33 -15.28 16.62 11.26
N THR A 34 -14.60 17.73 10.97
CA THR A 34 -14.14 18.68 12.00
C THR A 34 -15.36 19.35 12.63
N SER A 35 -15.77 18.91 13.83
CA SER A 35 -16.41 19.68 14.93
C SER A 35 -17.22 18.76 15.87
N ALA A 36 -16.51 18.07 16.76
CA ALA A 36 -17.07 17.47 17.98
C ALA A 36 -15.94 17.38 19.02
N PRO A 37 -16.22 17.50 20.33
CA PRO A 37 -15.18 17.72 21.33
C PRO A 37 -14.22 16.54 21.36
N LYS A 38 -12.92 16.84 21.52
CA LYS A 38 -11.86 15.85 21.69
C LYS A 38 -12.23 14.95 22.86
N GLN A 39 -12.80 13.79 22.57
CA GLN A 39 -12.80 12.70 23.51
C GLN A 39 -11.34 12.26 23.58
N GLU A 40 -10.71 12.65 24.67
CA GLU A 40 -9.34 12.31 25.00
C GLU A 40 -9.24 10.78 24.99
N PHE A 41 -8.78 10.23 23.86
CA PHE A 41 -8.42 8.83 23.77
C PHE A 41 -7.18 8.69 24.63
N LYS A 42 -7.36 8.37 25.92
CA LYS A 42 -6.28 7.85 26.74
C LYS A 42 -5.80 6.59 26.02
N PRO A 43 -4.59 6.58 25.43
CA PRO A 43 -4.07 5.33 24.92
C PRO A 43 -4.00 4.42 26.14
N LYS A 44 -4.74 3.30 26.13
CA LYS A 44 -4.45 2.21 27.05
C LYS A 44 -3.03 1.81 26.72
N LEU A 45 -2.09 2.22 27.59
CA LEU A 45 -0.69 1.82 27.47
C LEU A 45 -0.71 0.29 27.37
N PRO A 46 -0.14 -0.30 26.30
CA PRO A 46 -0.10 -1.74 26.19
C PRO A 46 0.61 -2.31 27.43
N PRO A 47 0.15 -3.45 27.98
CA PRO A 47 0.87 -4.09 29.06
C PRO A 47 2.30 -4.37 28.59
N HIS A 48 3.28 -4.13 29.47
CA HIS A 48 4.74 -4.14 29.20
C HIS A 48 5.33 -5.43 28.55
N GLY A 49 4.50 -6.42 28.18
CA GLY A 49 4.87 -7.61 27.40
C GLY A 49 4.60 -7.54 25.89
N THR A 50 3.84 -6.56 25.37
CA THR A 50 3.50 -6.50 23.93
C THR A 50 4.70 -6.12 23.05
N PHE A 51 5.57 -5.23 23.53
CA PHE A 51 6.75 -4.76 22.79
C PHE A 51 7.72 -5.88 22.42
N PHE A 52 7.93 -6.84 23.32
CA PHE A 52 8.77 -8.01 23.05
C PHE A 52 8.14 -8.92 21.99
N HIS A 53 6.81 -9.07 22.02
CA HIS A 53 6.08 -9.87 21.04
C HIS A 53 6.11 -9.24 19.64
N GLU A 54 5.88 -7.93 19.51
CA GLU A 54 5.97 -7.20 18.23
C GLU A 54 7.37 -7.33 17.60
N ASN A 55 8.43 -7.14 18.41
CA ASN A 55 9.80 -7.25 17.94
C ASN A 55 10.13 -8.69 17.48
N LEU A 56 9.69 -9.71 18.22
CA LEU A 56 9.87 -11.11 17.84
C LEU A 56 9.13 -11.46 16.55
N LEU A 57 7.88 -11.01 16.39
CA LEU A 57 7.13 -11.18 15.14
C LEU A 57 7.83 -10.48 13.98
N GLY A 58 8.37 -9.28 14.22
CA GLY A 58 9.18 -8.55 13.26
C GLY A 58 10.41 -9.34 12.81
N GLN A 59 11.15 -9.94 13.74
CA GLN A 59 12.32 -10.79 13.44
C GLN A 59 11.93 -12.04 12.66
N VAL A 60 10.84 -12.71 13.03
CA VAL A 60 10.34 -13.87 12.29
C VAL A 60 9.93 -13.49 10.87
N LEU A 61 9.35 -12.30 10.67
CA LEU A 61 9.02 -11.82 9.32
C LEU A 61 10.25 -11.48 8.49
N ASP A 62 11.34 -11.00 9.12
CA ASP A 62 12.59 -10.70 8.44
C ASP A 62 13.30 -11.96 7.93
N THR A 63 13.01 -13.15 8.48
CA THR A 63 13.53 -14.43 7.96
C THR A 63 12.78 -14.97 6.74
N TYR A 64 11.74 -14.27 6.25
CA TYR A 64 10.87 -14.71 5.15
C TYR A 64 10.36 -16.15 5.34
N PRO A 65 9.52 -16.37 6.36
CA PRO A 65 9.16 -17.71 6.80
C PRO A 65 8.24 -18.40 5.78
N ASP A 66 8.09 -19.72 5.91
CA ASP A 66 7.20 -20.49 5.03
C ASP A 66 5.73 -20.06 5.18
N ARG A 67 4.91 -20.45 4.19
CA ARG A 67 3.50 -20.05 4.11
C ARG A 67 2.70 -20.39 5.36
N LYS A 68 2.97 -21.53 6.03
CA LYS A 68 2.22 -21.93 7.23
C LYS A 68 2.55 -20.98 8.38
N THR A 69 3.84 -20.77 8.62
CA THR A 69 4.33 -19.85 9.65
C THR A 69 3.82 -18.43 9.41
N LEU A 70 3.84 -17.97 8.16
CA LEU A 70 3.36 -16.62 7.81
C LEU A 70 1.87 -16.43 8.09
N ARG A 71 1.02 -17.45 7.86
CA ARG A 71 -0.40 -17.42 8.20
C ARG A 71 -0.64 -17.40 9.71
N THR A 72 0.18 -18.14 10.46
CA THR A 72 0.13 -18.13 11.93
C THR A 72 0.49 -16.76 12.48
N VAL A 73 1.59 -16.16 12.00
CA VAL A 73 2.00 -14.80 12.36
C VAL A 73 0.93 -13.78 12.00
N HIS A 74 0.35 -13.87 10.80
CA HIS A 74 -0.72 -12.98 10.37
C HIS A 74 -1.96 -13.09 11.29
N SER A 75 -2.40 -14.30 11.60
CA SER A 75 -3.52 -14.53 12.52
C SER A 75 -3.26 -13.93 13.90
N LYS A 76 -2.02 -14.07 14.40
CA LYS A 76 -1.60 -13.51 15.69
C LYS A 76 -1.63 -11.98 15.70
N ILE A 77 -1.12 -11.33 14.65
CA ILE A 77 -1.18 -9.88 14.48
C ILE A 77 -2.62 -9.36 14.53
N ILE A 78 -3.57 -10.07 13.91
CA ILE A 78 -4.99 -9.69 13.92
C ILE A 78 -5.60 -9.88 15.32
N LEU A 79 -5.36 -11.02 15.97
CA LEU A 79 -5.92 -11.35 17.28
C LEU A 79 -5.40 -10.44 18.40
N GLU A 80 -4.16 -9.97 18.30
CA GLU A 80 -3.53 -9.07 19.27
C GLU A 80 -3.77 -7.58 18.95
N ASP A 81 -4.61 -7.26 17.96
CA ASP A 81 -4.92 -5.90 17.47
C ASP A 81 -3.67 -5.09 17.03
N LEU A 82 -2.61 -5.79 16.65
CA LEU A 82 -1.33 -5.21 16.21
C LEU A 82 -1.37 -4.72 14.75
N ARG A 83 -2.54 -4.75 14.11
CA ARG A 83 -2.77 -4.23 12.74
C ARG A 83 -2.47 -2.74 12.58
N CYS A 84 -2.41 -2.00 13.68
CA CYS A 84 -2.02 -0.59 13.70
C CYS A 84 -0.52 -0.38 13.50
N ASP A 85 0.31 -1.40 13.74
CA ASP A 85 1.74 -1.32 13.45
C ASP A 85 1.99 -1.43 11.94
N SER A 86 2.20 -0.27 11.33
CA SER A 86 2.53 -0.13 9.92
C SER A 86 3.83 -0.87 9.53
N SER A 87 4.77 -1.04 10.46
CA SER A 87 6.03 -1.76 10.24
C SER A 87 5.78 -3.25 10.05
N LEU A 88 5.06 -3.87 10.99
CA LEU A 88 4.67 -5.29 10.89
C LEU A 88 3.81 -5.56 9.65
N GLY A 89 2.84 -4.68 9.37
CA GLY A 89 2.04 -4.77 8.15
C GLY A 89 2.88 -4.75 6.87
N VAL A 90 3.85 -3.83 6.78
CA VAL A 90 4.77 -3.75 5.63
C VAL A 90 5.65 -5.00 5.50
N LYS A 91 6.20 -5.50 6.61
CA LYS A 91 7.01 -6.73 6.60
C LYS A 91 6.17 -7.93 6.14
N LEU A 92 4.96 -8.06 6.66
CA LEU A 92 4.03 -9.13 6.31
C LEU A 92 3.61 -9.08 4.84
N MET A 93 3.33 -7.89 4.30
CA MET A 93 3.09 -7.69 2.86
C MET A 93 4.26 -8.17 1.99
N ARG A 94 5.50 -7.82 2.38
CA ARG A 94 6.71 -8.23 1.65
C ARG A 94 6.91 -9.74 1.70
N ALA A 95 6.73 -10.35 2.86
CA ALA A 95 6.86 -11.79 3.04
C ALA A 95 5.84 -12.58 2.20
N TYR A 96 4.57 -12.16 2.17
CA TYR A 96 3.56 -12.79 1.31
C TYR A 96 3.90 -12.62 -0.18
N ALA A 97 4.33 -11.43 -0.58
CA ALA A 97 4.70 -11.15 -1.97
C ALA A 97 5.94 -11.94 -2.42
N ALA A 98 6.91 -12.19 -1.52
CA ALA A 98 8.07 -13.02 -1.79
C ALA A 98 7.68 -14.48 -2.07
N LEU A 99 6.65 -14.99 -1.40
CA LEU A 99 6.07 -16.32 -1.62
C LEU A 99 5.09 -16.39 -2.81
N LYS A 100 5.10 -15.38 -3.70
CA LYS A 100 4.19 -15.24 -4.84
C LYS A 100 2.70 -15.16 -4.45
N ASP A 101 2.38 -14.95 -3.18
CA ASP A 101 1.02 -14.81 -2.68
C ASP A 101 0.61 -13.34 -2.58
N VAL A 102 0.46 -12.71 -3.75
CA VAL A 102 0.09 -11.29 -3.85
C VAL A 102 -1.33 -11.05 -3.35
N ALA A 103 -2.21 -12.05 -3.42
CA ALA A 103 -3.57 -11.96 -2.89
C ALA A 103 -3.57 -11.77 -1.37
N SER A 104 -2.74 -12.53 -0.64
CA SER A 104 -2.57 -12.35 0.80
C SER A 104 -1.87 -11.04 1.13
N ALA A 105 -0.86 -10.62 0.36
CA ALA A 105 -0.24 -9.30 0.52
C ALA A 105 -1.25 -8.15 0.35
N ARG A 106 -2.18 -8.30 -0.61
CA ARG A 106 -3.29 -7.37 -0.82
C ARG A 106 -4.21 -7.33 0.40
N LYS A 107 -4.59 -8.48 0.98
CA LYS A 107 -5.42 -8.51 2.21
C LYS A 107 -4.77 -7.75 3.36
N VAL A 108 -3.49 -7.99 3.64
CA VAL A 108 -2.74 -7.23 4.66
C VAL A 108 -2.77 -5.74 4.35
N PHE A 109 -2.54 -5.37 3.08
CA PHE A 109 -2.67 -3.98 2.66
C PHE A 109 -4.06 -3.41 2.95
N GLU A 110 -5.15 -4.18 2.81
CA GLU A 110 -6.53 -3.78 3.13
C GLU A 110 -6.84 -3.73 4.64
N GLU A 111 -6.02 -4.36 5.47
CA GLU A 111 -6.15 -4.37 6.93
C GLU A 111 -5.43 -3.21 7.62
N ILE A 112 -4.37 -2.65 7.01
CA ILE A 112 -3.61 -1.52 7.59
C ILE A 112 -4.47 -0.25 7.61
N PRO A 113 -4.77 0.37 8.77
CA PRO A 113 -5.70 1.49 8.84
C PRO A 113 -5.18 2.77 8.16
N GLU A 114 -3.90 3.11 8.35
CA GLU A 114 -3.27 4.31 7.79
C GLU A 114 -2.27 3.96 6.69
N ARG A 115 -2.62 4.25 5.42
CA ARG A 115 -1.78 3.94 4.27
C ARG A 115 -1.05 5.18 3.78
N ASN A 116 0.18 5.34 4.23
CA ASN A 116 1.07 6.38 3.69
C ASN A 116 1.71 5.94 2.35
N VAL A 117 2.49 6.84 1.74
CA VAL A 117 3.21 6.59 0.47
C VAL A 117 4.07 5.33 0.52
N ILE A 118 4.68 5.00 1.67
CA ILE A 118 5.56 3.85 1.83
C ILE A 118 4.77 2.55 1.65
N ILE A 119 3.63 2.40 2.34
CA ILE A 119 2.77 1.21 2.28
C ILE A 119 2.23 0.99 0.86
N ILE A 120 1.79 2.07 0.20
CA ILE A 120 1.30 2.02 -1.18
C ILE A 120 2.42 1.62 -2.14
N ASN A 121 3.63 2.18 -1.98
CA ASN A 121 4.80 1.81 -2.78
C ASN A 121 5.18 0.34 -2.60
N VAL A 122 5.02 -0.23 -1.39
CA VAL A 122 5.19 -1.67 -1.17
C VAL A 122 4.16 -2.44 -1.99
N MET A 123 2.87 -2.06 -1.97
CA MET A 123 1.85 -2.75 -2.75
C MET A 123 2.09 -2.69 -4.27
N ILE A 124 2.47 -1.51 -4.80
CA ILE A 124 2.83 -1.36 -6.22
C ILE A 124 3.97 -2.32 -6.57
N ARG A 125 5.05 -2.33 -5.77
CA ARG A 125 6.20 -3.24 -5.98
C ARG A 125 5.79 -4.70 -5.88
N SER A 126 4.95 -5.07 -4.91
CA SER A 126 4.46 -6.44 -4.73
C SER A 126 3.72 -6.95 -5.95
N TYR A 127 2.88 -6.11 -6.59
CA TYR A 127 2.23 -6.47 -7.85
C TYR A 127 3.25 -6.59 -8.99
N VAL A 128 4.07 -5.56 -9.20
CA VAL A 128 4.99 -5.46 -10.35
C VAL A 128 6.05 -6.56 -10.34
N ASN A 129 6.60 -6.91 -9.17
CA ASN A 129 7.62 -7.97 -9.06
C ASN A 129 7.03 -9.38 -9.20
N ASN A 130 5.70 -9.50 -9.21
CA ASN A 130 4.98 -10.75 -9.37
C ASN A 130 4.22 -10.84 -10.70
N GLY A 131 4.49 -9.93 -11.65
CA GLY A 131 3.92 -9.97 -13.00
C GLY A 131 2.55 -9.30 -13.15
N PHE A 132 1.97 -8.79 -12.06
CA PHE A 132 0.67 -8.12 -12.05
C PHE A 132 0.83 -6.62 -12.39
N TYR A 133 1.35 -6.36 -13.58
CA TYR A 133 1.75 -5.00 -13.99
C TYR A 133 0.57 -4.03 -14.08
N ARG A 134 -0.59 -4.50 -14.56
CA ARG A 134 -1.79 -3.67 -14.70
C ARG A 134 -2.33 -3.25 -13.34
N GLU A 135 -2.36 -4.18 -12.39
CA GLU A 135 -2.76 -3.96 -11.00
C GLU A 135 -1.80 -2.99 -10.30
N GLY A 136 -0.50 -3.11 -10.54
CA GLY A 136 0.49 -2.14 -10.06
C GLY A 136 0.22 -0.72 -10.57
N ILE A 137 -0.11 -0.56 -11.85
CA ILE A 137 -0.51 0.73 -12.44
C ILE A 137 -1.83 1.23 -11.86
N GLN A 138 -2.80 0.35 -11.59
CA GLN A 138 -4.07 0.71 -10.97
C GLN A 138 -3.89 1.21 -9.53
N VAL A 139 -2.99 0.61 -8.74
CA VAL A 139 -2.66 1.12 -7.40
C VAL A 139 -2.04 2.51 -7.49
N PHE A 140 -1.12 2.74 -8.43
CA PHE A 140 -0.56 4.07 -8.69
C PHE A 140 -1.61 5.09 -9.11
N ALA A 141 -2.53 4.70 -10.00
CA ALA A 141 -3.65 5.53 -10.41
C ALA A 141 -4.49 5.94 -9.19
N THR A 142 -4.80 4.97 -8.32
CA THR A 142 -5.60 5.21 -7.12
C THR A 142 -4.87 6.11 -6.12
N MET A 143 -3.57 5.89 -5.91
CA MET A 143 -2.70 6.78 -5.13
C MET A 143 -2.82 8.23 -5.62
N CYS A 144 -2.79 8.42 -6.94
CA CYS A 144 -2.98 9.73 -7.55
C CYS A 144 -4.40 10.28 -7.29
N CYS A 145 -5.43 9.45 -7.43
CA CYS A 145 -6.83 9.83 -7.24
C CYS A 145 -7.10 10.35 -5.82
N CYS A 146 -6.40 9.78 -4.86
CA CYS A 146 -6.57 10.07 -3.45
C CYS A 146 -5.65 11.19 -2.95
N ASN A 147 -5.03 11.95 -3.87
CA ASN A 147 -4.09 13.03 -3.55
C ASN A 147 -2.88 12.60 -2.71
N VAL A 148 -2.50 11.33 -2.78
CA VAL A 148 -1.23 10.86 -2.19
C VAL A 148 -0.14 11.09 -3.22
N ARG A 149 0.86 11.92 -2.90
CA ARG A 149 1.94 12.30 -3.83
C ARG A 149 2.92 11.13 -4.04
N PRO A 150 3.12 10.66 -5.29
CA PRO A 150 4.19 9.74 -5.64
C PRO A 150 5.57 10.31 -5.31
N ASP A 151 6.50 9.44 -4.92
CA ASP A 151 7.89 9.79 -4.63
C ASP A 151 8.85 9.17 -5.67
N HIS A 152 10.15 9.39 -5.48
CA HIS A 152 11.20 8.85 -6.35
C HIS A 152 11.29 7.32 -6.32
N TYR A 153 10.69 6.65 -5.33
CA TYR A 153 10.57 5.18 -5.30
C TYR A 153 9.34 4.67 -6.06
N THR A 154 8.30 5.49 -6.22
CA THR A 154 7.10 5.12 -6.98
C THR A 154 7.39 5.04 -8.48
N PHE A 155 8.01 6.08 -9.05
CA PHE A 155 8.13 6.23 -10.51
C PHE A 155 8.89 5.10 -11.21
N PRO A 156 10.06 4.63 -10.75
CA PRO A 156 10.78 3.54 -11.42
C PRO A 156 9.96 2.26 -11.48
N CYS A 157 9.23 1.95 -10.42
CA CYS A 157 8.41 0.74 -10.34
C CYS A 157 7.22 0.80 -11.31
N VAL A 158 6.55 1.95 -11.39
CA VAL A 158 5.40 2.13 -12.29
C VAL A 158 5.84 2.22 -13.76
N LEU A 159 7.00 2.83 -14.04
CA LEU A 159 7.58 2.85 -15.39
C LEU A 159 7.96 1.43 -15.85
N LYS A 160 8.54 0.61 -14.96
CA LYS A 160 8.75 -0.82 -15.22
C LYS A 160 7.43 -1.51 -15.56
N ALA A 161 6.38 -1.28 -14.76
CA ALA A 161 5.06 -1.84 -15.02
C ALA A 161 4.50 -1.42 -16.39
N CYS A 162 4.67 -0.16 -16.78
CA CYS A 162 4.23 0.36 -18.09
C CYS A 162 4.99 -0.32 -19.23
N SER A 163 6.30 -0.48 -19.10
CA SER A 163 7.14 -1.19 -20.07
C SER A 163 6.71 -2.65 -20.23
N CYS A 164 6.62 -3.39 -19.13
CA CYS A 164 6.27 -4.81 -19.14
C CYS A 164 4.82 -5.10 -19.55
N SER A 165 3.90 -4.14 -19.41
CA SER A 165 2.50 -4.29 -19.84
C SER A 165 2.19 -3.71 -21.23
N GLY A 166 3.19 -3.15 -21.93
CA GLY A 166 3.01 -2.48 -23.22
C GLY A 166 2.26 -1.14 -23.15
N ASN A 167 2.02 -0.59 -21.95
CA ASN A 167 1.31 0.67 -21.72
C ASN A 167 2.22 1.89 -21.95
N ILE A 168 2.80 2.00 -23.15
CA ILE A 168 3.77 3.04 -23.53
C ILE A 168 3.18 4.45 -23.38
N VAL A 169 1.90 4.63 -23.70
CA VAL A 169 1.21 5.94 -23.58
C VAL A 169 1.22 6.42 -22.13
N ILE A 170 0.93 5.54 -21.16
CA ILE A 170 0.98 5.87 -19.74
C ILE A 170 2.43 6.12 -19.31
N GLY A 171 3.35 5.24 -19.73
CA GLY A 171 4.78 5.36 -19.42
C GLY A 171 5.37 6.71 -19.84
N LYS A 172 5.11 7.16 -21.07
CA LYS A 172 5.58 8.47 -21.58
C LYS A 172 5.08 9.65 -20.74
N LYS A 173 3.80 9.60 -20.32
CA LYS A 173 3.19 10.65 -19.49
C LYS A 173 3.81 10.70 -18.09
N ILE A 174 4.01 9.54 -17.48
CA ILE A 174 4.66 9.42 -16.17
C ILE A 174 6.11 9.91 -16.26
N HIS A 175 6.87 9.44 -17.25
CA HIS A 175 8.26 9.83 -17.47
C HIS A 175 8.40 11.34 -17.65
N GLY A 176 7.60 11.94 -18.54
CA GLY A 176 7.61 13.39 -18.77
C GLY A 176 7.11 14.23 -17.59
N SER A 177 6.48 13.62 -16.58
CA SER A 177 6.14 14.26 -15.30
C SER A 177 7.26 14.13 -14.28
N ALA A 178 8.05 13.04 -14.34
CA ALA A 178 9.17 12.77 -13.43
C ALA A 178 10.48 13.47 -13.84
N THR A 179 10.69 13.76 -15.13
CA THR A 179 11.94 14.38 -15.63
C THR A 179 11.90 15.90 -15.74
N ARG A 180 10.73 16.53 -15.62
CA ARG A 180 10.59 18.00 -15.64
C ARG A 180 10.57 18.58 -14.22
N VAL A 181 11.60 18.25 -13.45
CA VAL A 181 11.90 18.83 -12.13
C VAL A 181 12.65 20.13 -12.34
#